data_AF-A0A1B4NSH4-F1
#
_entry.id   AF-A0A1B4NSH4-F1
#
_cell.length_a   1.000
_cell.length_b   1.000
_cell.length_c   1.000
_cell.angle_alpha   90.00
_cell.angle_beta   90.00
_cell.angle_gamma   90.00
#
_symmetry.space_group_name_H-M   'P 1'
#
loop_
_entity.id
_entity.type
_entity.pdbx_description
1 polymer ?
#
loop_
_entity_poly.entity_id
_entity_poly.type
_entity_poly.pdbx_seq_one_letter_code
_entity_poly.pdbx_strand_id
1 'polypeptide(L)'
;MNPVSFVCIITGVMLNACAQLLLKAGVNAVGHFEFSRANIIPVGFKIATQLPIIGGLGCYVLSVVVWILGLSRVDVSIAYPMLSLGYVVNAFAAWYLFGEVLSVQRLVGIGIILIGVLVLARS
;
A
#
# COMPACT_ATOMS: atom_id res chain seq x y z
N MET A 1 5.02 -8.68 21.34
CA MET A 1 4.04 -9.27 20.39
C MET A 1 4.31 -10.77 20.26
N ASN A 2 3.25 -11.58 20.15
CA ASN A 2 3.38 -12.98 19.74
C ASN A 2 3.88 -13.03 18.27
N PRO A 3 4.86 -13.89 17.91
CA PRO A 3 5.37 -14.03 16.55
C PRO A 3 4.27 -14.19 15.49
N VAL A 4 3.19 -14.90 15.81
CA VAL A 4 2.06 -15.12 14.89
C VAL A 4 1.37 -13.80 14.55
N SER A 5 1.12 -12.95 15.54
CA SER A 5 0.48 -11.64 15.32
C SER A 5 1.38 -10.70 14.51
N PHE A 6 2.69 -10.76 14.74
CA PHE A 6 3.67 -9.99 13.96
C PHE A 6 3.66 -10.37 12.49
N VAL A 7 3.67 -11.67 12.20
CA VAL A 7 3.58 -12.19 10.83
C VAL A 7 2.27 -11.76 10.18
N CYS A 8 1.13 -11.88 10.87
CA CYS A 8 -0.15 -11.40 10.34
C CYS A 8 -0.11 -9.91 9.98
N ILE A 9 0.37 -9.05 10.88
CA ILE A 9 0.43 -7.60 10.64
C ILE A 9 1.33 -7.33 9.43
N ILE A 10 2.57 -7.83 9.42
CA ILE A 10 3.51 -7.60 8.32
C ILE A 10 2.97 -8.12 6.99
N THR A 11 2.42 -9.34 6.96
CA THR A 11 1.80 -9.88 5.74
C THR A 11 0.65 -9.00 5.27
N GLY A 12 -0.20 -8.51 6.18
CA GLY A 12 -1.24 -7.54 5.85
C GLY A 12 -0.69 -6.25 5.23
N VAL A 13 0.36 -5.67 5.82
CA VAL A 13 1.03 -4.47 5.29
C VAL A 13 1.63 -4.72 3.91
N MET A 14 2.31 -5.86 3.71
CA MET A 14 2.94 -6.20 2.43
C MET A 14 1.89 -6.46 1.33
N LEU A 15 0.79 -7.15 1.66
CA LEU A 15 -0.34 -7.32 0.74
C LEU A 15 -0.95 -5.97 0.37
N ASN A 16 -1.10 -5.05 1.32
CA ASN A 16 -1.58 -3.69 1.05
C ASN A 16 -0.63 -2.93 0.12
N ALA A 17 0.68 -3.03 0.36
CA ALA A 17 1.71 -2.45 -0.48
C ALA A 17 1.61 -2.97 -1.93
N CYS A 18 1.58 -4.30 -2.09
CA CYS A 18 1.38 -4.95 -3.39
C CYS A 18 0.08 -4.51 -4.07
N ALA A 19 -1.02 -4.41 -3.32
CA ALA A 19 -2.31 -3.96 -3.84
C ALA A 19 -2.21 -2.53 -4.42
N GLN A 20 -1.59 -1.60 -3.69
CA GLN A 20 -1.41 -0.22 -4.15
C GLN A 20 -0.54 -0.13 -5.40
N LEU A 21 0.54 -0.92 -5.47
CA LEU A 21 1.40 -0.98 -6.66
C LEU A 21 0.65 -1.56 -7.88
N LEU A 22 -0.14 -2.61 -7.68
CA LEU A 22 -0.96 -3.21 -8.74
C LEU A 22 -2.05 -2.24 -9.25
N LEU A 23 -2.72 -1.54 -8.34
CA LEU A 23 -3.67 -0.49 -8.70
C LEU A 23 -2.98 0.63 -9.50
N LYS A 24 -1.80 1.08 -9.05
CA LYS A 24 -1.00 2.08 -9.76
C LYS A 24 -0.59 1.61 -11.16
N ALA A 25 -0.13 0.37 -11.29
CA ALA A 25 0.21 -0.24 -12.58
C ALA A 25 -1.02 -0.30 -13.50
N GLY A 26 -2.17 -0.68 -12.96
CA GLY A 26 -3.43 -0.74 -13.68
C GLY A 26 -3.86 0.62 -14.21
N VAL A 27 -3.86 1.65 -13.36
CA VAL A 27 -4.21 3.03 -13.77
C VAL A 27 -3.21 3.57 -14.80
N ASN A 28 -1.91 3.33 -14.61
CA ASN A 28 -0.89 3.73 -15.57
C ASN A 28 -1.10 3.09 -16.96
N ALA A 29 -1.55 1.82 -17.01
CA ALA A 29 -1.84 1.12 -18.26
C ALA A 29 -3.07 1.69 -18.99
N VAL A 30 -4.04 2.27 -18.26
CA VAL A 30 -5.23 2.84 -18.89
C VAL A 30 -5.01 4.27 -19.40
N GLY A 31 -4.02 4.99 -18.85
CA GLY A 31 -3.61 6.35 -19.25
C GLY A 31 -4.14 7.48 -18.36
N HIS A 32 -3.69 8.71 -18.60
CA HIS A 32 -4.23 9.90 -17.90
C HIS A 32 -5.63 10.23 -18.47
N PHE A 33 -6.66 10.19 -17.62
CA PHE A 33 -8.01 10.58 -17.99
C PHE A 33 -8.28 12.03 -17.67
N GLU A 34 -8.79 12.77 -18.63
CA GLU A 34 -9.55 13.99 -18.30
C GLU A 34 -10.93 13.57 -17.80
N PHE A 35 -11.27 13.98 -16.59
CA PHE A 35 -12.57 13.75 -15.97
C PHE A 35 -13.65 14.58 -16.69
N SER A 36 -14.07 14.14 -17.88
CA SER A 36 -15.24 14.65 -18.60
C SER A 36 -16.44 13.74 -18.38
N ARG A 37 -17.63 14.32 -18.16
CA ARG A 37 -18.88 13.57 -17.89
C ARG A 37 -19.21 12.52 -18.96
N ALA A 38 -18.77 12.74 -20.21
CA ALA A 38 -18.95 11.80 -21.31
C ALA A 38 -18.07 10.54 -21.20
N ASN A 39 -16.94 10.63 -20.48
CA ASN A 39 -15.93 9.56 -20.41
C ASN A 39 -15.99 8.75 -19.11
N ILE A 40 -16.83 9.11 -18.12
CA ILE A 40 -16.88 8.45 -16.81
C ILE A 40 -17.25 6.95 -16.94
N ILE A 41 -18.31 6.63 -17.70
CA ILE A 41 -18.78 5.25 -17.84
C ILE A 41 -17.79 4.38 -18.65
N PRO A 42 -17.31 4.81 -19.83
CA PRO A 42 -16.34 4.03 -20.61
C PRO A 42 -15.01 3.82 -19.87
N VAL A 43 -14.51 4.85 -19.18
CA VAL A 43 -13.25 4.77 -18.41
C VAL A 43 -13.42 3.86 -17.21
N GLY A 44 -14.54 3.98 -16.49
CA GLY A 44 -14.84 3.10 -15.36
C GLY A 44 -14.85 1.63 -15.76
N PHE A 45 -15.48 1.29 -16.90
CA PHE A 45 -15.48 -0.09 -17.41
C PHE A 45 -14.07 -0.55 -17.82
N LYS A 46 -13.31 0.31 -18.51
CA LYS A 46 -11.95 0.00 -18.96
C LYS A 46 -10.98 -0.25 -17.79
N ILE A 47 -11.13 0.52 -16.70
CA ILE A 47 -10.42 0.35 -15.43
C ILE A 47 -10.85 -0.97 -14.76
N ALA A 48 -12.16 -1.23 -14.67
CA ALA A 48 -12.69 -2.43 -14.05
C ALA A 48 -12.22 -3.73 -14.76
N THR A 49 -11.97 -3.69 -16.06
CA THR A 49 -11.46 -4.84 -16.82
C THR A 49 -9.93 -5.00 -16.80
N GLN A 50 -9.18 -4.08 -16.18
CA GLN A 50 -7.72 -4.22 -16.10
C GLN A 50 -7.32 -5.33 -15.11
N LEU A 51 -6.57 -6.31 -15.59
CA LEU A 51 -6.01 -7.39 -14.76
C LEU A 51 -5.23 -6.89 -13.53
N PRO A 52 -4.33 -5.88 -13.64
CA PRO A 52 -3.64 -5.35 -12.48
C PRO A 52 -4.58 -4.73 -11.44
N ILE A 53 -5.70 -4.13 -11.87
CA ILE A 53 -6.67 -3.52 -10.95
C ILE A 53 -7.46 -4.60 -10.22
N ILE A 54 -7.92 -5.62 -10.95
CA ILE A 54 -8.62 -6.77 -10.35
C ILE A 54 -7.70 -7.49 -9.36
N GLY A 55 -6.45 -7.75 -9.75
CA GLY A 55 -5.45 -8.35 -8.87
C GLY A 55 -5.13 -7.48 -7.66
N GLY A 56 -5.01 -6.16 -7.85
CA GLY A 56 -4.81 -5.19 -6.78
C GLY A 56 -5.97 -5.16 -5.79
N LEU A 57 -7.22 -5.15 -6.28
CA LEU A 57 -8.42 -5.23 -5.44
C LEU A 57 -8.51 -6.56 -4.69
N GLY A 58 -8.23 -7.69 -5.34
CA GLY A 58 -8.19 -8.99 -4.68
C GLY A 58 -7.13 -9.04 -3.56
N CYS A 59 -5.93 -8.53 -3.86
CA CYS A 59 -4.86 -8.41 -2.88
C CYS A 59 -5.24 -7.48 -1.71
N TYR A 60 -5.96 -6.40 -2.00
CA TYR A 60 -6.45 -5.46 -0.98
C TYR A 60 -7.48 -6.11 -0.05
N VAL A 61 -8.44 -6.86 -0.60
CA VAL A 61 -9.42 -7.59 0.20
C VAL A 61 -8.73 -8.60 1.11
N LEU A 62 -7.77 -9.37 0.59
CA LEU A 62 -6.98 -10.31 1.39
C LEU A 62 -6.16 -9.59 2.47
N SER A 63 -5.54 -8.46 2.12
CA SER A 63 -4.81 -7.62 3.07
C SER A 63 -5.70 -7.21 4.24
N VAL A 64 -6.91 -6.71 3.97
CA VAL A 64 -7.86 -6.29 5.01
C VAL A 64 -8.27 -7.45 5.91
N VAL A 65 -8.51 -8.64 5.35
CA VAL A 65 -8.84 -9.84 6.16
C VAL A 65 -7.70 -10.18 7.12
N VAL A 66 -6.47 -10.24 6.61
CA VAL A 66 -5.28 -10.52 7.43
C VAL A 66 -5.04 -9.40 8.45
N TRP A 67 -5.30 -8.16 8.08
CA TRP A 67 -5.19 -7.00 8.96
C TRP A 67 -6.17 -7.05 10.13
N ILE A 68 -7.44 -7.37 9.88
CA ILE A 68 -8.47 -7.56 10.93
C ILE A 68 -8.03 -8.66 11.90
N LEU A 69 -7.50 -9.77 11.38
CA LEU A 69 -6.95 -10.85 12.21
C LEU A 69 -5.75 -10.38 13.05
N GLY A 70 -4.88 -9.54 12.51
CA GLY A 70 -3.78 -8.92 13.25
C GLY A 70 -4.26 -8.01 14.38
N LEU A 71 -5.20 -7.11 14.08
CA LEU A 71 -5.80 -6.18 15.04
C LEU A 71 -6.56 -6.87 16.17
N SER A 72 -7.15 -8.04 15.92
CA SER A 72 -7.77 -8.82 17.00
C SER A 72 -6.77 -9.32 18.07
N ARG A 73 -5.46 -9.23 17.81
CA ARG A 73 -4.40 -9.78 18.67
C ARG A 73 -3.34 -8.76 19.08
N VAL A 74 -3.41 -7.54 18.58
CA VAL A 74 -2.41 -6.48 18.78
C VAL A 74 -3.13 -5.15 18.90
N ASP A 75 -2.72 -4.35 19.88
CA ASP A 75 -3.28 -3.02 20.03
C ASP A 75 -3.02 -2.15 18.80
N VAL A 76 -4.02 -1.35 18.46
CA VAL A 76 -4.01 -0.44 17.32
C VAL A 76 -2.77 0.47 17.35
N SER A 77 -2.36 0.93 18.53
CA SER A 77 -1.18 1.78 18.75
C SER A 77 0.14 1.12 18.35
N ILE A 78 0.21 -0.21 18.34
CA ILE A 78 1.38 -0.98 17.90
C ILE A 78 1.25 -1.37 16.42
N ALA A 79 0.03 -1.67 15.95
CA ALA A 79 -0.21 -2.07 14.57
C ALA A 79 0.01 -0.94 13.57
N TYR A 80 -0.47 0.27 13.86
CA TYR A 80 -0.35 1.44 12.98
C TYR A 80 1.09 1.80 12.60
N PRO A 81 2.06 1.88 13.54
CA PRO A 81 3.45 2.10 13.17
C PRO A 81 4.03 1.04 12.22
N MET A 82 3.51 -0.19 12.22
CA MET A 82 3.96 -1.21 11.26
C MET A 82 3.50 -0.91 9.83
N LEU A 83 2.38 -0.20 9.67
CA LEU A 83 1.87 0.22 8.36
C LEU A 83 2.88 1.10 7.62
N SER A 84 3.69 1.86 8.36
CA SER A 84 4.74 2.73 7.82
C SER A 84 5.76 1.98 6.97
N LEU A 85 6.04 0.71 7.30
CA LEU A 85 6.92 -0.14 6.50
C LEU A 85 6.37 -0.33 5.08
N GLY A 86 5.05 -0.36 4.93
CA GLY A 86 4.38 -0.39 3.63
C GLY A 86 4.68 0.85 2.80
N TYR A 87 4.76 2.04 3.41
CA TYR A 87 5.14 3.27 2.69
C TYR A 87 6.58 3.19 2.17
N VAL A 88 7.49 2.65 2.99
CA VAL A 88 8.90 2.46 2.58
C VAL A 88 8.97 1.51 1.38
N VAL A 89 8.33 0.35 1.49
CA VAL A 89 8.27 -0.64 0.41
C VAL A 89 7.66 -0.03 -0.85
N ASN A 90 6.53 0.66 -0.74
CA ASN A 90 5.88 1.30 -1.88
C ASN A 90 6.75 2.37 -2.53
N ALA A 91 7.46 3.19 -1.75
CA ALA A 91 8.32 4.23 -2.31
C ALA A 91 9.48 3.64 -3.12
N PHE A 92 10.17 2.63 -2.59
CA PHE A 92 11.26 1.96 -3.30
C PHE A 92 10.76 1.13 -4.49
N ALA A 93 9.65 0.41 -4.31
CA ALA A 93 9.04 -0.38 -5.39
C ALA A 93 8.50 0.52 -6.51
N ALA A 94 7.91 1.67 -6.20
CA ALA A 94 7.44 2.62 -7.21
C ALA A 94 8.60 3.27 -7.98
N TRP A 95 9.72 3.58 -7.30
CA TRP A 95 10.94 4.02 -7.98
C TRP A 95 11.48 2.94 -8.92
N TYR A 96 11.54 1.68 -8.46
CA TYR A 96 12.08 0.58 -9.26
C TYR A 96 11.16 0.15 -10.42
N LEU A 97 9.86 0.01 -10.17
CA LEU A 97 8.88 -0.54 -11.12
C LEU A 97 8.28 0.51 -12.06
N PHE A 98 8.08 1.74 -11.57
CA PHE A 98 7.44 2.82 -12.34
C PHE A 98 8.39 3.96 -12.70
N GLY A 99 9.64 3.92 -12.25
CA GLY A 99 10.61 4.98 -12.49
C GLY A 99 10.25 6.29 -11.79
N GLU A 100 9.43 6.27 -10.73
CA GLU A 100 9.07 7.48 -9.99
C GLU A 100 10.31 8.11 -9.36
N VAL A 101 10.49 9.44 -9.51
CA VAL A 101 11.64 10.14 -8.93
C VAL A 101 11.63 10.03 -7.41
N LEU A 102 12.61 9.31 -6.87
CA LEU A 102 12.85 9.23 -5.43
C LEU A 102 13.70 10.43 -5.00
N SER A 103 13.02 11.55 -4.69
CA SER A 103 13.73 12.76 -4.27
C SER A 103 14.42 12.59 -2.92
N VAL A 104 15.51 13.34 -2.72
CA VAL A 104 16.22 13.39 -1.43
C VAL A 104 15.27 13.78 -0.30
N GLN A 105 14.32 14.68 -0.55
CA GLN A 105 13.29 15.06 0.41
C GLN A 105 12.37 13.88 0.79
N ARG A 106 11.97 13.04 -0.17
CA ARG A 106 11.15 11.85 0.08
C ARG A 106 11.93 10.83 0.92
N LEU A 107 13.21 10.64 0.64
CA LEU A 107 14.11 9.78 1.44
C LEU A 107 14.30 10.28 2.87
N VAL A 108 14.53 11.58 3.06
CA VAL A 108 14.62 12.19 4.40
C VAL A 108 13.30 12.04 5.16
N GLY A 109 12.16 12.26 4.50
CA GLY A 109 10.84 12.04 5.08
C GLY A 109 10.61 10.59 5.53
N ILE A 110 11.00 9.62 4.70
CA ILE A 110 10.98 8.19 5.08
C ILE A 110 11.86 7.94 6.31
N GLY A 111 13.06 8.53 6.37
CA GLY A 111 13.93 8.43 7.54
C GLY A 111 13.26 8.95 8.83
N ILE A 112 12.58 10.10 8.75
CA ILE A 112 11.86 10.69 9.89
C ILE A 112 10.71 9.77 10.34
N ILE A 113 9.93 9.22 9.40
CA ILE A 113 8.86 8.27 9.71
C ILE A 113 9.43 7.03 10.42
N LEU A 114 10.54 6.47 9.91
CA LEU A 114 11.19 5.31 10.53
C LEU A 114 11.68 5.60 11.95
N ILE A 115 12.23 6.79 12.20
CA ILE A 115 12.61 7.22 13.56
C ILE A 115 11.37 7.30 14.45
N GLY A 116 10.28 7.89 13.98
CA GLY A 116 9.01 7.96 14.71
C GLY A 116 8.47 6.56 15.07
N VAL A 117 8.53 5.62 14.12
CA VAL A 117 8.15 4.22 14.35
C VAL A 117 9.05 3.56 15.40
N LEU A 118 10.36 3.78 15.36
CA LEU A 118 11.29 3.22 16.35
C LEU A 118 11.03 3.74 17.76
N VAL A 119 10.70 5.02 17.90
CA VAL A 119 10.33 5.62 19.19
C VAL A 119 9.03 5.00 19.70
N LEU A 120 8.01 4.91 18.85
CA LEU A 120 6.70 4.36 19.20
C LEU A 120 6.73 2.85 19.49
N ALA A 121 7.63 2.11 18.83
CA ALA A 121 7.84 0.69 19.10
C ALA A 121 8.56 0.42 20.44
N ARG A 122 9.17 1.45 21.05
CA ARG A 122 9.90 1.36 22.33
C ARG A 122 9.14 1.95 23.52
N SER A 123 8.01 2.62 23.30
CA SER A 123 7.09 3.12 24.34
C SER A 123 6.10 2.05 24.75
#